data_AF-A0A1J4VHV9-F1
#
_entry.id   AF-A0A1J4VHV9-F1
#
_cell.length_a   1.000
_cell.length_b   1.000
_cell.length_c   1.000
_cell.angle_alpha   90.00
_cell.angle_beta   90.00
_cell.angle_gamma   90.00
#
_symmetry.space_group_name_H-M   'P 1'
#
loop_
_entity.id
_entity.type
_entity.pdbx_description
1 polymer ?
#
loop_
_entity_poly.entity_id
_entity_poly.type
_entity_poly.pdbx_seq_one_letter_code
_entity_poly.pdbx_strand_id
1 'polypeptide(L)'
;MGNTWVTDLWHFLNDDGSLADMPRPAFNLATYFGRIVRAVTTRNKDTLVTGVRCRRRLGRRQCSGEIIAFVDEQRASAIDWSCQVCKDNGFISGWQGTIWDWSVRA
;
A
#
# COMPACT_ATOMS: atom_id res chain seq x y z
N MET A 1 -6.41 -7.62 17.43
CA MET A 1 -5.07 -7.81 16.82
C MET A 1 -5.13 -7.41 15.36
N GLY A 2 -4.08 -6.74 14.86
CA GLY A 2 -3.93 -6.43 13.44
C GLY A 2 -3.52 -7.66 12.62
N ASN A 3 -3.61 -7.58 11.29
CA ASN A 3 -3.02 -8.58 10.40
C ASN A 3 -1.68 -8.02 9.90
N THR A 4 -0.79 -8.92 9.51
CA THR A 4 0.46 -8.58 8.81
C THR A 4 0.36 -9.04 7.37
N TRP A 5 0.63 -8.12 6.44
CA TRP A 5 0.54 -8.37 5.00
C TRP A 5 1.92 -8.29 4.36
N VAL A 6 2.24 -9.24 3.49
CA VAL A 6 3.39 -9.16 2.59
C VAL A 6 2.80 -9.10 1.19
N THR A 7 2.97 -7.97 0.53
CA THR A 7 2.32 -7.69 -0.76
C THR A 7 3.37 -7.35 -1.80
N ASP A 8 3.42 -8.12 -2.88
CA ASP A 8 4.09 -7.70 -4.11
C ASP A 8 3.04 -7.15 -5.07
N LEU A 9 3.25 -5.95 -5.61
CA LEU A 9 2.29 -5.33 -6.53
C LEU A 9 2.25 -6.00 -7.91
N TRP A 10 3.30 -6.74 -8.31
CA TRP A 10 3.29 -7.50 -9.55
C TRP A 10 2.25 -8.62 -9.55
N HIS A 11 1.82 -9.11 -8.39
CA HIS A 11 0.72 -10.08 -8.31
C HIS A 11 -0.64 -9.53 -8.80
N PHE A 12 -0.76 -8.21 -8.99
CA PHE A 12 -1.97 -7.55 -9.51
C PHE A 12 -1.83 -7.11 -10.97
N LEU A 13 -0.68 -7.37 -11.60
CA LEU A 13 -0.39 -6.93 -12.96
C LEU A 13 -0.22 -8.12 -13.89
N ASN A 14 -0.50 -7.90 -15.17
CA ASN A 14 -0.05 -8.79 -16.23
C ASN A 14 1.43 -8.53 -16.52
N ASP A 15 2.05 -9.39 -17.33
CA ASP A 15 3.46 -9.28 -17.72
C ASP A 15 3.80 -7.96 -18.43
N ASP A 16 2.81 -7.31 -19.06
CA ASP A 16 2.96 -6.01 -19.73
C ASP A 16 2.79 -4.80 -18.79
N GLY A 17 2.57 -5.03 -17.50
CA GLY A 17 2.36 -3.99 -16.48
C GLY A 17 0.95 -3.41 -16.45
N SER A 18 0.01 -3.91 -17.26
CA SER A 18 -1.42 -3.59 -17.15
C SER A 18 -2.07 -4.30 -15.96
N LEU A 19 -3.21 -3.80 -15.48
CA LEU A 19 -3.96 -4.50 -14.42
C LEU A 19 -4.47 -5.85 -14.91
N ALA A 20 -4.21 -6.90 -14.14
CA ALA A 20 -4.76 -8.22 -14.42
C ALA A 20 -6.30 -8.22 -14.28
N ASP A 21 -6.98 -9.09 -15.04
CA ASP A 21 -8.39 -9.36 -14.82
C ASP A 21 -8.55 -10.11 -13.49
N MET A 22 -9.28 -9.52 -12.54
CA MET A 22 -9.34 -10.03 -11.18
C MET A 22 -10.69 -9.76 -10.51
N PRO A 23 -11.12 -10.64 -9.58
CA PRO A 23 -12.32 -10.40 -8.80
C PRO A 23 -12.28 -9.08 -8.04
N ARG A 24 -13.45 -8.46 -7.86
CA ARG A 24 -13.59 -7.16 -7.18
C ARG A 24 -12.86 -7.06 -5.84
N PRO A 25 -12.84 -8.09 -4.96
CA PRO A 25 -12.07 -8.03 -3.71
C PRO A 25 -10.55 -7.85 -3.92
N ALA A 26 -9.97 -8.53 -4.91
CA ALA A 26 -8.55 -8.40 -5.25
C ALA A 26 -8.26 -7.00 -5.82
N PHE A 27 -9.10 -6.51 -6.72
CA PHE A 27 -9.00 -5.15 -7.25
C PHE A 27 -9.04 -4.08 -6.15
N ASN A 28 -9.91 -4.24 -5.16
CA ASN A 28 -10.00 -3.32 -4.03
C ASN A 28 -8.71 -3.33 -3.18
N LEU A 29 -8.03 -4.47 -3.05
CA LEU A 29 -6.73 -4.57 -2.37
C LEU A 29 -5.63 -3.90 -3.20
N ALA A 30 -5.55 -4.19 -4.50
CA ALA A 30 -4.60 -3.54 -5.42
C ALA A 30 -4.72 -2.01 -5.36
N THR A 31 -5.97 -1.51 -5.43
CA THR A 31 -6.27 -0.08 -5.32
C THR A 31 -5.86 0.48 -3.96
N TYR A 32 -6.10 -0.25 -2.87
CA TYR A 32 -5.74 0.18 -1.52
C TYR A 32 -4.22 0.31 -1.35
N PHE A 33 -3.46 -0.72 -1.72
CA PHE A 33 -2.00 -0.69 -1.62
C PHE A 33 -1.39 0.33 -2.58
N GLY A 34 -1.90 0.43 -3.81
CA GLY A 34 -1.48 1.45 -4.78
C GLY A 34 -1.69 2.88 -4.28
N ARG A 35 -2.74 3.16 -3.49
CA ARG A 35 -2.93 4.47 -2.84
C ARG A 35 -1.87 4.75 -1.78
N ILE A 36 -1.42 3.75 -1.03
CA ILE A 36 -0.33 3.89 -0.06
C ILE A 36 0.96 4.19 -0.82
N VAL A 37 1.29 3.41 -1.85
CA VAL A 37 2.48 3.63 -2.69
C VAL A 37 2.48 5.03 -3.29
N ARG A 38 1.38 5.45 -3.91
CA ARG A 38 1.26 6.80 -4.46
C ARG A 38 1.48 7.87 -3.38
N ALA A 39 0.85 7.72 -2.21
CA ALA A 39 1.00 8.70 -1.13
C ALA A 39 2.44 8.84 -0.66
N VAL A 40 3.18 7.72 -0.59
CA VAL A 40 4.58 7.69 -0.17
C VAL A 40 5.51 8.19 -1.27
N THR A 41 5.28 7.84 -2.54
CA THR A 41 6.18 8.16 -3.67
C THR A 41 5.94 9.53 -4.28
N THR A 42 4.76 10.14 -4.07
CA THR A 42 4.49 11.55 -4.46
C THR A 42 4.99 12.55 -3.41
N ARG A 43 5.20 12.12 -2.16
CA ARG A 43 5.67 12.98 -1.07
C ARG A 43 7.15 12.70 -0.81
N ASN A 44 7.87 13.65 -0.21
CA ASN A 44 9.28 13.44 0.15
C ASN A 44 9.46 12.19 1.04
N LYS A 45 10.66 11.59 0.96
CA LYS A 45 11.00 10.25 1.47
C LYS A 45 10.68 10.00 2.96
N ASP A 46 10.46 11.04 3.76
CA ASP A 46 10.21 10.95 5.21
C ASP A 46 8.72 10.76 5.58
N THR A 47 7.86 10.34 4.64
CA THR A 47 6.42 10.34 4.91
C THR A 47 6.07 9.39 6.06
N LEU A 48 5.31 9.89 7.03
CA LEU A 48 4.80 9.13 8.18
C LEU A 48 3.26 9.18 8.26
N VAL A 49 2.57 9.96 7.43
CA VAL A 49 1.09 10.01 7.37
C VAL A 49 0.65 10.14 5.92
N THR A 50 -0.15 9.17 5.45
CA THR A 50 -0.41 8.96 4.00
C THR A 50 -1.70 9.61 3.48
N GLY A 51 -2.62 10.05 4.33
CA GLY A 51 -3.99 10.39 3.92
C GLY A 51 -4.89 9.16 3.69
N VAL A 52 -4.34 7.94 3.77
CA VAL A 52 -5.07 6.71 3.47
C VAL A 52 -5.75 6.18 4.74
N ARG A 53 -7.07 6.09 4.72
CA ARG A 53 -7.88 5.51 5.81
C ARG A 53 -7.66 4.01 5.91
N CYS A 54 -7.60 3.49 7.13
CA CYS A 54 -7.49 2.06 7.36
C CYS A 54 -8.68 1.29 6.77
N ARG A 55 -8.41 0.19 6.05
CA ARG A 55 -9.44 -0.66 5.44
C ARG A 55 -10.09 -1.65 6.42
N ARG A 56 -9.46 -1.92 7.57
CA ARG A 56 -9.93 -2.93 8.52
C ARG A 56 -11.29 -2.52 9.11
N ARG A 57 -12.19 -3.50 9.26
CA ARG A 57 -13.43 -3.32 10.01
C ARG A 57 -13.30 -3.95 11.40
N LEU A 58 -13.60 -3.18 12.44
CA LEU A 58 -13.66 -3.61 13.84
C LEU A 58 -15.13 -3.64 14.26
N GLY A 59 -15.66 -4.82 14.59
CA GLY A 59 -17.06 -4.95 15.00
C GLY A 59 -18.05 -4.38 13.98
N ARG A 60 -17.82 -4.63 12.68
CA ARG A 60 -18.60 -4.11 11.53
C ARG A 60 -18.45 -2.60 11.24
N ARG A 61 -17.73 -1.84 12.06
CA ARG A 61 -17.42 -0.42 11.80
C ARG A 61 -16.05 -0.28 11.16
N GLN A 62 -15.86 0.73 10.30
CA GLN A 62 -14.55 1.02 9.76
C GLN A 62 -13.62 1.49 10.89
N CYS A 63 -12.37 1.02 10.87
CA CYS A 63 -11.33 1.54 11.74
C CYS A 63 -11.17 3.06 11.53
N SER A 64 -11.12 3.83 12.62
CA SER A 64 -10.95 5.29 12.58
C SER A 64 -9.53 5.73 12.24
N GLY A 65 -8.58 4.79 12.23
CA GLY A 65 -7.17 5.07 12.03
C GLY A 65 -6.79 5.41 10.58
N GLU A 66 -5.66 6.07 10.47
CA GLU A 66 -4.97 6.39 9.22
C GLU A 66 -3.70 5.54 9.08
N ILE A 67 -3.25 5.34 7.85
CA ILE A 67 -2.03 4.61 7.56
C ILE A 67 -0.82 5.55 7.65
N ILE A 68 0.15 5.11 8.45
CA ILE A 68 1.51 5.61 8.43
C ILE A 68 2.33 4.69 7.53
N ALA A 69 3.18 5.24 6.66
CA ALA A 69 4.01 4.42 5.77
C ALA A 69 5.22 5.19 5.24
N PHE A 70 6.37 4.51 5.14
CA PHE A 70 7.66 5.05 4.68
C PHE A 70 8.38 4.05 3.77
N VAL A 71 9.37 4.50 3.00
CA VAL A 71 10.24 3.62 2.20
C VAL A 71 11.37 3.11 3.10
N ASP A 72 11.50 1.79 3.23
CA ASP A 72 12.63 1.14 3.89
C ASP A 72 13.76 0.89 2.86
N GLU A 73 14.76 1.77 2.86
CA GLU A 73 15.92 1.67 1.97
C GLU A 73 16.79 0.42 2.23
N GLN A 74 16.71 -0.19 3.43
CA GLN A 74 17.45 -1.41 3.76
C GLN A 74 16.75 -2.68 3.24
N ARG A 75 15.44 -2.61 2.96
CA ARG A 75 14.64 -3.73 2.45
C ARG A 75 14.27 -3.54 0.99
N ALA A 76 15.28 -3.40 0.13
CA ALA A 76 15.09 -3.24 -1.32
C ALA A 76 14.07 -2.14 -1.68
N SER A 77 14.05 -1.06 -0.89
CA SER A 77 13.09 0.04 -1.02
C SER A 77 11.62 -0.40 -0.94
N ALA A 78 11.31 -1.44 -0.17
CA ALA A 78 9.94 -1.80 0.17
C ALA A 78 9.27 -0.67 0.98
N ILE A 79 7.95 -0.61 0.93
CA ILE A 79 7.18 0.34 1.76
C ILE A 79 6.66 -0.39 2.99
N ASP A 80 7.13 0.06 4.15
CA ASP A 80 6.64 -0.35 5.46
C ASP A 80 5.39 0.47 5.80
N TRP A 81 4.28 -0.18 6.16
CA TRP A 81 3.05 0.51 6.51
C TRP A 81 2.37 -0.06 7.76
N SER A 82 1.70 0.80 8.52
CA SER A 82 0.90 0.37 9.67
C SER A 82 -0.25 1.33 10.00
N CYS A 83 -1.27 0.80 10.67
CA CYS A 83 -2.33 1.55 11.30
C CYS A 83 -2.12 1.61 12.81
N GLN A 84 -1.94 2.82 13.36
CA GLN A 84 -1.66 2.98 14.79
C GLN A 84 -2.85 2.63 15.72
N VAL A 85 -4.07 2.59 15.19
CA VAL A 85 -5.29 2.27 15.96
C VAL A 85 -5.52 0.77 16.07
N CYS A 86 -5.65 0.07 14.94
CA CYS A 86 -6.00 -1.36 14.93
C CYS A 86 -4.81 -2.30 14.78
N LYS A 87 -3.61 -1.74 14.60
CA LYS A 87 -2.33 -2.43 14.41
C LYS A 87 -2.23 -3.28 13.14
N ASP A 88 -3.15 -3.10 12.18
CA ASP A 88 -3.02 -3.68 10.83
C ASP A 88 -1.76 -3.11 10.17
N ASN A 89 -0.93 -3.96 9.56
CA ASN A 89 0.39 -3.57 9.09
C ASN A 89 0.86 -4.45 7.91
N GLY A 90 1.99 -4.08 7.32
CA GLY A 90 2.64 -4.91 6.33
C GLY A 90 3.75 -4.22 5.56
N PHE A 91 4.18 -4.91 4.52
CA PHE A 91 5.23 -4.51 3.58
C PHE A 91 4.68 -4.57 2.15
N ILE A 92 5.05 -3.58 1.34
CA ILE A 92 4.72 -3.52 -0.09
C ILE A 92 6.02 -3.50 -0.90
N SER A 93 6.25 -4.53 -1.70
CA SER A 93 7.38 -4.65 -2.64
C SER A 93 6.89 -4.55 -4.10
N GLY A 94 7.85 -4.52 -5.03
CA GLY A 94 7.56 -4.61 -6.46
C GLY A 94 6.76 -3.44 -6.99
N TRP A 95 6.79 -2.29 -6.31
CA TRP A 95 6.01 -1.12 -6.69
C TRP A 95 6.73 -0.25 -7.72
N GLN A 96 8.05 -0.32 -7.78
CA GLN A 96 8.90 0.47 -8.68
C GLN A 96 8.59 0.15 -10.14
N GLY A 97 8.44 1.17 -10.97
CA GLY A 97 8.13 1.04 -12.39
C GLY A 97 6.70 0.57 -12.70
N THR A 98 5.86 0.35 -11.67
CA THR A 98 4.45 0.00 -11.88
C THR A 98 3.59 1.23 -12.16
N ILE A 99 2.32 1.03 -12.52
CA ILE A 99 1.34 2.10 -12.68
C ILE A 99 1.13 2.94 -11.41
N TRP A 100 1.49 2.40 -10.23
CA TRP A 100 1.38 3.08 -8.93
C TRP A 100 2.65 3.79 -8.50
N ASP A 101 3.75 3.63 -9.25
CA ASP A 101 4.96 4.39 -9.01
C ASP A 101 4.77 5.84 -9.49
N TRP A 102 4.88 6.78 -8.56
CA TRP A 102 4.84 8.22 -8.85
C TRP A 102 6.21 8.89 -8.70
N SER A 103 7.24 8.15 -8.26
CA SER A 103 8.60 8.68 -8.17
C SER A 103 9.21 8.96 -9.54
N VAL A 104 8.78 8.20 -10.56
CA VAL A 104 9.20 8.37 -11.97
C VAL A 104 8.34 9.36 -12.76
N ARG A 105 7.29 9.92 -12.15
CA ARG A 105 6.34 10.87 -12.77
C ARG A 105 6.45 12.29 -12.22
N ALA A 106 7.36 12.51 -11.27
CA ALA A 106 7.60 13.80 -10.60
C ALA A 106 8.62 14.65 -11.34
#